data_AF-B5RU59-F1
#
_entry.id   AF-B5RU59-F1
#
_cell.length_a   1.000
_cell.length_b   1.000
_cell.length_c   1.000
_cell.angle_alpha   90.00
_cell.angle_beta   90.00
_cell.angle_gamma   90.00
#
_symmetry.space_group_name_H-M   'P 1'
#
loop_
_entity.id
_entity.type
_entity.pdbx_description
1 polymer ?
#
loop_
_entity_poly.entity_id
_entity_poly.type
_entity_poly.pdbx_seq_one_letter_code
_entity_poly.pdbx_strand_id
1 'polypeptide(L)'
;MEIKSQIDRREKHFKQNFFTGIMVHWIISDLPLISIGICTCIYAIVFYSFVPSSPWMMVSVFFFILCTSLVMAIIPEHYKQKMKVYDEKLEKMVIPEFIENRPFKETNVMQKDEILAIILRNVNAKFVSTMKKQYAFKNIEQLVKFHDNIIAGFTKRYFEKYKELPLEDIQGWDRMLLVAKNIQDEDLKDVYADMVSPEIIQKYSNIRPTTQENGSATNES
;
A
#
# COMPACT_ATOMS: atom_id res chain seq x y z
N MET A 1 11.33 20.96 -11.18
CA MET A 1 9.87 20.75 -11.13
C MET A 1 9.44 19.43 -11.76
N GLU A 2 10.15 18.96 -12.80
CA GLU A 2 9.84 17.75 -13.58
C GLU A 2 10.08 16.42 -12.84
N ILE A 3 11.10 16.36 -11.98
CA ILE A 3 11.41 15.19 -11.13
C ILE A 3 10.27 14.91 -10.14
N LYS A 4 9.65 15.94 -9.56
CA LYS A 4 8.53 15.80 -8.62
C LYS A 4 7.29 15.24 -9.32
N SER A 5 7.04 15.65 -10.57
CA SER A 5 5.95 15.13 -11.42
C SER A 5 6.16 13.66 -11.83
N GLN A 6 7.40 13.26 -12.09
CA GLN A 6 7.76 11.89 -12.43
C GLN A 6 7.65 10.93 -11.22
N ILE A 7 8.07 11.39 -10.04
CA ILE A 7 7.93 10.64 -8.78
C ILE A 7 6.44 10.45 -8.44
N ASP A 8 5.63 11.49 -8.58
CA ASP A 8 4.19 11.44 -8.26
C ASP A 8 3.40 10.55 -9.24
N ARG A 9 3.78 10.51 -10.52
CA ARG A 9 3.21 9.59 -11.52
C ARG A 9 3.60 8.13 -11.27
N ARG A 10 4.86 7.87 -10.90
CA ARG A 10 5.30 6.52 -10.50
C ARG A 10 4.64 6.06 -9.20
N GLU A 11 4.40 6.98 -8.26
CA GLU A 11 3.72 6.70 -7.00
C GLU A 11 2.24 6.33 -7.23
N LYS A 12 1.54 7.05 -8.12
CA LYS A 12 0.19 6.67 -8.57
C LYS A 12 0.15 5.30 -9.24
N HIS A 13 1.04 5.04 -10.20
CA HIS A 13 1.08 3.75 -10.90
C HIS A 13 1.47 2.58 -9.97
N PHE A 14 2.37 2.82 -9.00
CA PHE A 14 2.81 1.78 -8.07
C PHE A 14 1.75 1.44 -7.03
N LYS A 15 1.06 2.45 -6.46
CA LYS A 15 -0.14 2.23 -5.63
C LYS A 15 -1.25 1.56 -6.45
N GLN A 16 -1.42 1.93 -7.72
CA GLN A 16 -2.46 1.32 -8.56
C GLN A 16 -2.17 -0.14 -8.93
N ASN A 17 -0.90 -0.52 -9.11
CA ASN A 17 -0.50 -1.90 -9.45
C ASN A 17 -0.36 -2.83 -8.23
N PHE A 18 -0.01 -2.31 -7.05
CA PHE A 18 0.03 -3.09 -5.81
C PHE A 18 -1.38 -3.50 -5.33
N PHE A 19 -2.38 -2.65 -5.57
CA PHE A 19 -3.75 -2.86 -5.11
C PHE A 19 -4.60 -3.74 -6.04
N THR A 20 -4.24 -3.88 -7.32
CA THR A 20 -5.13 -4.46 -8.36
C THR A 20 -5.09 -5.98 -8.47
N GLY A 21 -4.02 -6.66 -8.03
CA GLY A 21 -3.91 -8.11 -8.21
C GLY A 21 -4.48 -8.95 -7.06
N ILE A 22 -4.14 -8.61 -5.82
CA ILE A 22 -4.27 -9.55 -4.68
C ILE A 22 -5.29 -9.08 -3.64
N MET A 23 -5.42 -7.77 -3.42
CA MET A 23 -6.48 -7.21 -2.57
C MET A 23 -7.87 -7.32 -3.23
N VAL A 24 -7.93 -7.30 -4.57
CA VAL A 24 -9.17 -7.39 -5.34
C VAL A 24 -9.97 -8.66 -5.04
N HIS A 25 -9.32 -9.80 -4.76
CA HIS A 25 -10.04 -11.06 -4.53
C HIS A 25 -10.91 -11.04 -3.24
N TRP A 26 -10.45 -10.39 -2.17
CA TRP A 26 -11.19 -10.32 -0.90
C TRP A 26 -12.36 -9.35 -0.97
N ILE A 27 -12.25 -8.32 -1.81
CA ILE A 27 -13.18 -7.20 -1.80
C ILE A 27 -14.33 -7.43 -2.77
N ILE A 28 -14.14 -8.24 -3.81
CA ILE A 28 -15.24 -8.82 -4.59
C ILE A 28 -16.24 -9.54 -3.66
N SER A 29 -15.75 -10.20 -2.59
CA SER A 29 -16.61 -10.94 -1.65
C SER A 29 -17.41 -10.04 -0.70
N ASP A 30 -17.03 -8.77 -0.56
CA ASP A 30 -17.65 -7.80 0.37
C ASP A 30 -18.45 -6.71 -0.36
N LEU A 31 -18.45 -6.73 -1.70
CA LEU A 31 -19.41 -5.98 -2.50
C LEU A 31 -20.78 -6.63 -2.32
N PRO A 32 -21.87 -5.83 -2.31
CA PRO A 32 -23.22 -6.35 -2.43
C PRO A 32 -23.48 -6.82 -3.88
N LEU A 33 -22.60 -7.65 -4.45
CA LEU A 33 -22.77 -8.26 -5.78
C LEU A 33 -24.07 -9.04 -5.86
N ILE A 34 -24.51 -9.61 -4.74
CA ILE A 34 -25.82 -10.23 -4.60
C ILE A 34 -26.93 -9.20 -4.85
N SER A 35 -26.83 -8.00 -4.27
CA SER A 35 -27.81 -6.92 -4.51
C SER A 35 -27.78 -6.43 -5.95
N ILE A 36 -26.59 -6.26 -6.54
CA ILE A 36 -26.43 -5.84 -7.94
C ILE A 36 -27.00 -6.92 -8.89
N GLY A 37 -26.73 -8.20 -8.59
CA GLY A 37 -27.29 -9.34 -9.31
C GLY A 37 -28.81 -9.38 -9.23
N ILE A 38 -29.39 -9.23 -8.03
CA ILE A 38 -30.85 -9.18 -7.83
C ILE A 38 -31.47 -8.01 -8.62
N CYS A 39 -30.88 -6.81 -8.55
CA CYS A 39 -31.37 -5.67 -9.32
C CYS A 39 -31.32 -5.91 -10.84
N THR A 40 -30.26 -6.56 -11.32
CA THR A 40 -30.10 -6.89 -12.75
C THR A 40 -31.12 -7.95 -13.19
N CYS A 41 -31.38 -8.96 -12.35
CA CYS A 41 -32.38 -10.00 -12.61
C CYS A 41 -33.81 -9.42 -12.64
N ILE A 42 -34.17 -8.56 -11.68
CA ILE A 42 -35.47 -7.89 -11.65
C ILE A 42 -35.64 -7.03 -12.90
N TYR A 43 -34.61 -6.31 -13.30
CA TYR A 43 -34.64 -5.49 -14.51
C TYR A 43 -34.80 -6.32 -15.79
N ALA A 44 -34.09 -7.44 -15.92
CA ALA A 44 -34.26 -8.35 -17.05
C ALA A 44 -35.70 -8.89 -17.14
N ILE A 45 -36.31 -9.26 -16.01
CA ILE A 45 -37.71 -9.73 -15.96
C ILE A 45 -38.67 -8.63 -16.43
N VAL A 46 -38.47 -7.39 -15.97
CA VAL A 46 -39.29 -6.24 -16.39
C VAL A 46 -39.08 -5.96 -17.89
N PHE A 47 -37.85 -6.02 -18.38
CA PHE A 47 -37.52 -5.79 -19.79
C PHE A 47 -38.17 -6.82 -20.73
N TYR A 48 -38.13 -8.11 -20.39
CA TYR A 48 -38.77 -9.17 -21.18
C TYR A 48 -40.30 -9.18 -21.11
N SER A 49 -40.89 -8.53 -20.11
CA SER A 49 -42.35 -8.46 -19.94
C SER A 49 -43.02 -7.35 -20.76
N PHE A 50 -42.26 -6.43 -21.35
CA PHE A 50 -42.80 -5.32 -22.15
C PHE A 50 -42.70 -5.57 -23.66
N VAL A 51 -43.71 -5.12 -24.41
CA VAL A 51 -43.75 -5.25 -25.88
C VAL A 51 -42.61 -4.42 -26.51
N PRO A 52 -41.81 -4.98 -27.45
CA PRO A 52 -40.59 -4.35 -27.99
C PRO A 52 -40.76 -2.98 -28.67
N SER A 53 -41.99 -2.58 -29.00
CA SER A 53 -42.29 -1.36 -29.74
C SER A 53 -42.81 -0.21 -28.88
N SER A 54 -42.85 -0.40 -27.56
CA SER A 54 -43.35 0.62 -26.63
C SER A 54 -42.29 1.71 -26.38
N PRO A 55 -42.64 3.02 -26.43
CA PRO A 55 -41.73 4.11 -26.04
C PRO A 55 -41.25 3.98 -24.60
N TRP A 56 -42.01 3.30 -23.73
CA TRP A 56 -41.60 2.96 -22.36
C TRP A 56 -40.36 2.06 -22.30
N MET A 57 -40.13 1.23 -23.33
CA MET A 57 -38.94 0.41 -23.42
C MET A 57 -37.68 1.28 -23.53
N MET A 58 -37.67 2.30 -24.40
CA MET A 58 -36.52 3.20 -24.54
C MET A 58 -36.24 4.00 -23.26
N VAL A 59 -37.29 4.49 -22.58
CA VAL A 59 -37.15 5.17 -21.28
C VAL A 59 -36.56 4.23 -20.22
N SER A 60 -37.01 2.98 -20.18
CA SER A 60 -36.51 1.99 -19.22
C SER A 60 -35.05 1.61 -19.46
N VAL A 61 -34.62 1.50 -20.72
CA VAL A 61 -33.22 1.23 -21.10
C VAL A 61 -32.33 2.40 -20.73
N PHE A 62 -32.76 3.62 -21.04
CA PHE A 62 -32.01 4.82 -20.69
C PHE A 62 -31.84 4.94 -19.17
N PHE A 63 -32.90 4.73 -18.40
CA PHE A 63 -32.83 4.77 -16.93
C PHE A 63 -31.89 3.69 -16.38
N PHE A 64 -31.90 2.48 -16.95
CA PHE A 64 -31.00 1.41 -16.54
C PHE A 64 -29.53 1.72 -16.83
N ILE A 65 -29.22 2.25 -18.02
CA ILE A 65 -27.86 2.68 -18.36
C ILE A 65 -27.40 3.78 -17.39
N LEU A 66 -28.29 4.73 -17.07
CA LEU A 66 -28.00 5.81 -16.13
C LEU A 66 -27.78 5.28 -14.70
N CYS A 67 -28.63 4.39 -14.20
CA CYS A 67 -28.43 3.75 -12.89
C CYS A 67 -27.14 2.91 -12.84
N THR A 68 -26.87 2.13 -13.88
CA THR A 68 -25.67 1.28 -13.97
C THR A 68 -24.41 2.13 -13.97
N SER A 69 -24.38 3.20 -14.78
CA SER A 69 -23.23 4.12 -14.82
C SER A 69 -23.01 4.82 -13.47
N LEU A 70 -24.08 5.23 -12.78
CA LEU A 70 -23.99 5.82 -11.45
C LEU A 70 -23.46 4.83 -10.40
N VAL A 71 -23.91 3.58 -10.42
CA VAL A 71 -23.41 2.51 -9.55
C VAL A 71 -21.93 2.24 -9.82
N MET A 72 -21.53 2.16 -11.10
CA MET A 72 -20.13 1.96 -11.50
C MET A 72 -19.23 3.13 -11.09
N ALA A 73 -19.77 4.36 -10.95
CA ALA A 73 -19.02 5.51 -10.45
C ALA A 73 -18.88 5.51 -8.92
N ILE A 74 -19.89 5.06 -8.18
CA ILE A 74 -19.91 5.06 -6.71
C ILE A 74 -19.07 3.91 -6.12
N ILE A 75 -19.10 2.73 -6.74
CA ILE A 75 -18.42 1.53 -6.25
C ILE A 75 -16.91 1.77 -6.01
N PRO A 76 -16.13 2.34 -6.95
CA PRO A 76 -14.69 2.55 -6.75
C PRO A 76 -14.38 3.51 -5.60
N GLU A 77 -15.18 4.55 -5.41
CA GLU A 77 -14.94 5.53 -4.35
C GLU A 77 -15.27 4.93 -2.97
N HIS A 78 -16.38 4.21 -2.87
CA HIS A 78 -16.72 3.48 -1.64
C HIS A 78 -15.68 2.41 -1.30
N TYR A 79 -15.18 1.71 -2.32
CA TYR A 79 -14.09 0.75 -2.20
C TYR A 79 -12.83 1.39 -1.64
N LYS A 80 -12.42 2.53 -2.21
CA LYS A 80 -11.23 3.27 -1.79
C LYS A 80 -11.30 3.69 -0.32
N GLN A 81 -12.48 4.14 0.12
CA GLN A 81 -12.71 4.51 1.51
C GLN A 81 -12.60 3.29 2.45
N LYS A 82 -13.24 2.17 2.11
CA LYS A 82 -13.13 0.92 2.88
C LYS A 82 -11.68 0.45 2.97
N MET A 83 -10.94 0.49 1.87
CA MET A 83 -9.53 0.10 1.83
C MET A 83 -8.66 0.93 2.74
N LYS A 84 -8.88 2.25 2.76
CA LYS A 84 -8.16 3.13 3.68
C LYS A 84 -8.38 2.74 5.14
N VAL A 85 -9.61 2.40 5.54
CA VAL A 85 -9.92 1.95 6.91
C VAL A 85 -9.24 0.61 7.23
N TYR A 86 -9.17 -0.30 6.26
CA TYR A 86 -8.46 -1.58 6.43
C TYR A 86 -6.96 -1.35 6.61
N ASP A 87 -6.36 -0.53 5.75
CA ASP A 87 -4.94 -0.20 5.80
C ASP A 87 -4.59 0.45 7.14
N GLU A 88 -5.33 1.47 7.58
CA GLU A 88 -5.11 2.14 8.87
C GLU A 88 -5.17 1.18 10.06
N LYS A 89 -6.04 0.16 10.01
CA LYS A 89 -6.10 -0.87 11.07
C LYS A 89 -4.94 -1.85 10.98
N LEU A 90 -4.52 -2.23 9.78
CA LEU A 90 -3.35 -3.08 9.57
C LEU A 90 -2.07 -2.40 10.02
N GLU A 91 -1.89 -1.11 9.72
CA GLU A 91 -0.75 -0.33 10.18
C GLU A 91 -0.61 -0.40 11.71
N LYS A 92 -1.73 -0.25 12.43
CA LYS A 92 -1.79 -0.32 13.89
C LYS A 92 -1.50 -1.71 14.48
N MET A 93 -1.55 -2.76 13.66
CA MET A 93 -1.21 -4.13 14.08
C MET A 93 0.22 -4.49 13.69
N VAL A 94 0.67 -4.07 12.51
CA VAL A 94 1.99 -4.41 11.95
C VAL A 94 3.10 -3.66 12.67
N ILE A 95 2.99 -2.34 12.83
CA ILE A 95 4.08 -1.52 13.36
C ILE A 95 4.50 -1.95 14.78
N PRO A 96 3.59 -2.17 15.74
CA PRO A 96 3.99 -2.63 17.07
C PRO A 96 4.71 -3.99 17.05
N GLU A 97 4.25 -4.95 16.25
CA GLU A 97 4.91 -6.26 16.17
C GLU A 97 6.33 -6.17 15.60
N PHE A 98 6.58 -5.27 14.64
CA PHE A 98 7.92 -5.01 14.10
C PHE A 98 8.83 -4.30 15.12
N ILE A 99 8.28 -3.37 15.91
CA ILE A 99 9.01 -2.72 17.00
C ILE A 99 9.39 -3.72 18.10
N GLU A 100 8.45 -4.56 18.52
CA GLU A 100 8.64 -5.49 19.63
C GLU A 100 9.60 -6.63 19.28
N ASN A 101 9.47 -7.21 18.08
CA ASN A 101 10.22 -8.40 17.69
C ASN A 101 11.52 -8.09 16.93
N ARG A 102 11.75 -6.84 16.48
CA ARG A 102 12.96 -6.36 15.78
C ARG A 102 13.53 -7.36 14.75
N PRO A 103 12.74 -7.79 13.74
CA PRO A 103 13.19 -8.82 12.79
C PRO A 103 14.41 -8.39 11.96
N PHE A 104 14.72 -7.10 11.88
CA PHE A 104 15.84 -6.60 11.10
C PHE A 104 17.17 -6.62 11.84
N LYS A 105 17.16 -6.82 13.17
CA LYS A 105 18.37 -6.96 13.98
C LYS A 105 19.11 -8.27 13.68
N GLU A 106 18.37 -9.30 13.29
CA GLU A 106 18.94 -10.63 13.07
C GLU A 106 19.72 -10.72 11.76
N THR A 107 21.01 -11.04 11.87
CA THR A 107 21.91 -11.29 10.72
C THR A 107 21.69 -12.68 10.10
N ASN A 108 21.22 -13.64 10.90
CA ASN A 108 20.91 -14.99 10.43
C ASN A 108 19.55 -15.00 9.69
N VAL A 109 19.59 -15.36 8.41
CA VAL A 109 18.40 -15.38 7.54
C VAL A 109 17.30 -16.32 8.05
N MET A 110 17.66 -17.49 8.59
CA MET A 110 16.66 -18.45 9.09
C MET A 110 15.95 -17.92 10.34
N GLN A 111 16.69 -17.35 11.28
CA GLN A 111 16.12 -16.76 12.50
C GLN A 111 15.23 -15.56 12.17
N LYS A 112 15.67 -14.72 11.24
CA LYS A 112 14.87 -13.61 10.70
C LYS A 112 13.55 -14.11 10.09
N ASP A 113 13.59 -15.16 9.27
CA ASP A 113 12.39 -15.72 8.65
C ASP A 113 11.44 -16.35 9.68
N GLU A 114 11.96 -16.98 10.72
CA GLU A 114 11.16 -17.50 11.85
C GLU A 114 10.43 -16.38 12.59
N ILE A 115 11.13 -15.28 12.92
CA ILE A 115 10.52 -14.12 13.57
C ILE A 115 9.45 -13.50 12.66
N LEU A 116 9.75 -13.33 11.37
CA LEU A 116 8.78 -12.79 10.41
C LEU A 116 7.56 -13.69 10.23
N ALA A 117 7.72 -15.02 10.31
CA ALA A 117 6.61 -15.96 10.30
C ALA A 117 5.73 -15.84 11.54
N ILE A 118 6.33 -15.61 12.72
CA ILE A 118 5.60 -15.35 13.97
C ILE A 118 4.81 -14.04 13.85
N ILE A 119 5.45 -12.95 13.40
CA ILE A 119 4.77 -11.66 13.18
C ILE A 119 3.60 -11.83 12.20
N LEU A 120 3.82 -12.51 11.07
CA LEU A 120 2.78 -12.78 10.07
C LEU A 120 1.57 -13.47 10.71
N ARG A 121 1.81 -14.51 11.52
CA ARG A 121 0.74 -15.25 12.22
C ARG A 121 0.00 -14.35 13.22
N ASN A 122 0.73 -13.58 14.02
CA ASN A 122 0.16 -12.70 15.04
C ASN A 122 -0.69 -11.59 14.42
N VAL A 123 -0.15 -10.90 13.41
CA VAL A 123 -0.86 -9.85 12.69
C VAL A 123 -2.11 -10.39 12.01
N ASN A 124 -2.02 -11.53 11.33
CA ASN A 124 -3.18 -12.16 10.71
C ASN A 124 -4.24 -12.53 11.78
N ALA A 125 -3.84 -13.15 12.89
CA ALA A 125 -4.76 -13.50 13.96
C ALA A 125 -5.47 -12.27 14.57
N LYS A 126 -4.72 -11.20 14.87
CA LYS A 126 -5.27 -9.92 15.36
C LYS A 126 -6.20 -9.27 14.35
N PHE A 127 -5.88 -9.36 13.05
CA PHE A 127 -6.73 -8.80 12.01
C PHE A 127 -8.03 -9.60 11.87
N VAL A 128 -7.97 -10.92 11.84
CA VAL A 128 -9.16 -11.79 11.77
C VAL A 128 -10.07 -11.54 12.97
N SER A 129 -9.52 -11.46 14.19
CA SER A 129 -10.32 -11.22 15.40
C SER A 129 -10.98 -9.83 15.38
N THR A 130 -10.29 -8.82 14.86
CA THR A 130 -10.78 -7.43 14.86
C THR A 130 -11.76 -7.15 13.72
N MET A 131 -11.50 -7.70 12.53
CA MET A 131 -12.26 -7.40 11.32
C MET A 131 -13.28 -8.47 10.96
N LYS A 132 -13.21 -9.67 11.58
CA LYS A 132 -14.02 -10.84 11.22
C LYS A 132 -13.89 -11.21 9.74
N LYS A 133 -12.71 -10.94 9.15
CA LYS A 133 -12.35 -11.26 7.77
C LYS A 133 -11.19 -12.25 7.78
N GLN A 134 -11.17 -13.17 6.82
CA GLN A 134 -10.38 -14.39 6.99
C GLN A 134 -8.86 -14.19 6.83
N TYR A 135 -8.36 -13.15 6.16
CA TYR A 135 -6.91 -13.01 5.93
C TYR A 135 -6.48 -11.55 5.69
N ALA A 136 -5.29 -11.16 6.19
CA ALA A 136 -4.63 -9.89 5.88
C ALA A 136 -3.46 -10.08 4.91
N PHE A 137 -2.44 -10.86 5.31
CA PHE A 137 -1.23 -11.11 4.52
C PHE A 137 -1.12 -12.59 4.13
N LYS A 138 -0.74 -12.87 2.87
CA LYS A 138 -0.57 -14.25 2.37
C LYS A 138 0.80 -14.84 2.68
N ASN A 139 1.83 -13.99 2.77
CA ASN A 139 3.21 -14.41 2.97
C ASN A 139 4.03 -13.30 3.64
N ILE A 140 5.25 -13.65 4.06
CA ILE A 140 6.21 -12.74 4.72
C ILE A 140 6.57 -11.57 3.81
N GLU A 141 6.77 -11.80 2.51
CA GLU A 141 7.13 -10.75 1.55
C GLU A 141 6.09 -9.62 1.52
N GLN A 142 4.80 -9.96 1.52
CA GLN A 142 3.71 -8.98 1.56
C GLN A 142 3.70 -8.18 2.86
N LEU A 143 3.95 -8.85 3.98
CA LEU A 143 4.02 -8.22 5.29
C LEU A 143 5.18 -7.21 5.35
N VAL A 144 6.39 -7.63 4.96
CA VAL A 144 7.58 -6.76 4.95
C VAL A 144 7.40 -5.60 3.99
N LYS A 145 6.89 -5.86 2.77
CA LYS A 145 6.61 -4.79 1.80
C LYS A 145 5.57 -3.80 2.31
N PHE A 146 4.55 -4.27 3.02
CA PHE A 146 3.57 -3.40 3.65
C PHE A 146 4.21 -2.53 4.74
N HIS A 147 5.00 -3.12 5.63
CA HIS A 147 5.79 -2.40 6.63
C HIS A 147 6.66 -1.31 5.99
N ASP A 148 7.48 -1.67 5.00
CA ASP A 148 8.41 -0.74 4.36
C ASP A 148 7.69 0.41 3.65
N ASN A 149 6.50 0.16 3.09
CA ASN A 149 5.66 1.22 2.52
C ASN A 149 5.16 2.20 3.59
N ILE A 150 4.79 1.73 4.78
CA ILE A 150 4.40 2.61 5.90
C ILE A 150 5.57 3.50 6.28
N ILE A 151 6.75 2.90 6.48
CA ILE A 151 7.95 3.61 6.90
C ILE A 151 8.41 4.61 5.84
N ALA A 152 8.40 4.24 4.56
CA ALA A 152 8.71 5.15 3.45
C ALA A 152 7.70 6.30 3.37
N GLY A 153 6.41 6.00 3.53
CA GLY A 153 5.35 6.99 3.57
C GLY A 153 5.51 7.97 4.73
N PHE A 154 5.87 7.49 5.92
CA PHE A 154 6.21 8.33 7.06
C PHE A 154 7.44 9.18 6.79
N THR A 155 8.53 8.58 6.30
CA THR A 155 9.80 9.27 6.01
C THR A 155 9.59 10.46 5.06
N LYS A 156 8.79 10.27 4.00
CA LYS A 156 8.41 11.38 3.09
C LYS A 156 7.69 12.50 3.84
N ARG A 157 6.65 12.18 4.62
CA ARG A 157 5.89 13.17 5.41
C ARG A 157 6.77 13.85 6.45
N TYR A 158 7.72 13.13 7.05
CA TYR A 158 8.66 13.66 8.02
C TYR A 158 9.53 14.74 7.40
N PHE A 159 10.11 14.51 6.23
CA PHE A 159 10.91 15.53 5.55
C PHE A 159 10.08 16.72 5.06
N GLU A 160 8.81 16.52 4.72
CA GLU A 160 7.92 17.59 4.26
C GLU A 160 7.36 18.46 5.39
N LYS A 161 7.13 17.89 6.58
CA LYS A 161 6.38 18.56 7.67
C LYS A 161 7.15 18.72 8.97
N TYR A 162 8.03 17.80 9.30
CA TYR A 162 8.64 17.69 10.64
C TYR A 162 10.14 17.95 10.66
N LYS A 163 10.80 18.09 9.50
CA LYS A 163 12.27 18.23 9.39
C LYS A 163 12.86 19.34 10.27
N GLU A 164 12.13 20.44 10.44
CA GLU A 164 12.57 21.64 11.18
C GLU A 164 11.89 21.77 12.54
N LEU A 165 11.01 20.83 12.89
CA LEU A 165 10.31 20.84 14.17
C LEU A 165 11.10 20.04 15.22
N PRO A 166 11.07 20.47 16.49
CA PRO A 166 11.63 19.68 17.57
C PRO A 166 10.88 18.35 17.69
N LEU A 167 11.60 17.28 18.09
CA LEU A 167 11.04 15.92 18.12
C LEU A 167 9.89 15.78 19.12
N GLU A 168 9.84 16.66 20.11
CA GLU A 168 8.82 16.76 21.15
C GLU A 168 7.44 17.16 20.59
N ASP A 169 7.43 17.87 19.45
CA ASP A 169 6.20 18.31 18.79
C ASP A 169 5.56 17.19 17.95
N ILE A 170 6.30 16.10 17.69
CA ILE A 170 5.78 14.92 17.00
C ILE A 170 5.06 14.04 18.02
N GLN A 171 3.73 14.02 17.95
CA GLN A 171 2.87 13.30 18.89
C GLN A 171 2.00 12.22 18.22
N GLY A 172 1.40 11.36 19.05
CA GLY A 172 0.43 10.35 18.61
C GLY A 172 1.04 9.28 17.70
N TRP A 173 0.32 8.94 16.63
CA TRP A 173 0.74 7.86 15.72
C TRP A 173 2.03 8.18 14.97
N ASP A 174 2.26 9.45 14.58
CA ASP A 174 3.49 9.84 13.91
C ASP A 174 4.72 9.66 14.82
N ARG A 175 4.56 9.79 16.15
CA ARG A 175 5.63 9.46 17.10
C ARG A 175 5.95 7.96 17.11
N MET A 176 4.93 7.11 17.02
CA MET A 176 5.12 5.66 16.93
C MET A 176 5.86 5.28 15.65
N LEU A 177 5.50 5.89 14.52
CA LEU A 177 6.17 5.67 13.24
C LEU A 177 7.62 6.17 13.25
N LEU A 178 7.91 7.27 13.95
CA LEU A 178 9.28 7.74 14.19
C LEU A 178 10.10 6.70 14.97
N VAL A 179 9.53 6.13 16.04
CA VAL A 179 10.19 5.07 16.81
C VAL A 179 10.45 3.86 15.93
N ALA A 180 9.47 3.40 15.16
CA ALA A 180 9.63 2.28 14.23
C ALA A 180 10.76 2.53 13.22
N LYS A 181 10.81 3.73 12.64
CA LYS A 181 11.88 4.13 11.70
C LYS A 181 13.25 4.08 12.37
N ASN A 182 13.38 4.65 13.57
CA ASN A 182 14.65 4.72 14.28
C ASN A 182 15.15 3.33 14.68
N ILE A 183 14.27 2.44 15.13
CA ILE A 183 14.61 1.04 15.42
C ILE A 183 15.06 0.32 14.14
N GLN A 184 14.34 0.50 13.03
CA GLN A 184 14.74 -0.10 11.75
C GLN A 184 16.12 0.41 11.30
N ASP A 185 16.40 1.70 11.47
CA ASP A 185 17.71 2.27 11.11
C ASP A 185 18.84 1.76 11.99
N GLU A 186 18.59 1.62 13.29
CA GLU A 186 19.53 1.03 14.24
C GLU A 186 19.83 -0.43 13.86
N ASP A 187 18.79 -1.24 13.68
CA ASP A 187 18.89 -2.65 13.28
C ASP A 187 19.70 -2.80 11.97
N LEU A 188 19.36 -2.02 10.95
CA LEU A 188 20.03 -2.11 9.65
C LEU A 188 21.47 -1.60 9.71
N LYS A 189 21.76 -0.59 10.53
CA LYS A 189 23.12 -0.07 10.70
C LYS A 189 24.04 -1.13 11.28
N ASP A 190 23.59 -1.85 12.30
CA ASP A 190 24.35 -2.93 12.93
C ASP A 190 24.58 -4.07 11.93
N VAL A 191 23.54 -4.48 11.19
CA VAL A 191 23.66 -5.51 10.15
C VAL A 191 24.61 -5.09 9.02
N TYR A 192 24.56 -3.85 8.55
CA TYR A 192 25.44 -3.38 7.47
C TYR A 192 26.89 -3.23 7.92
N ALA A 193 27.13 -2.87 9.19
CA ALA A 193 28.47 -2.83 9.76
C ALA A 193 29.10 -4.23 9.80
N ASP A 194 28.29 -5.28 10.01
CA ASP A 194 28.75 -6.67 10.03
C ASP A 194 28.85 -7.29 8.63
N MET A 195 28.01 -6.85 7.68
CA MET A 195 27.96 -7.42 6.31
C MET A 195 29.01 -6.87 5.35
N VAL A 196 29.48 -5.64 5.54
CA VAL A 196 30.41 -4.99 4.60
C VAL A 196 31.71 -4.69 5.34
N SER A 197 32.83 -5.19 4.81
CA SER A 197 34.12 -4.92 5.44
C SER A 197 34.41 -3.41 5.47
N PRO A 198 35.03 -2.90 6.54
CA PRO A 198 35.40 -1.48 6.63
C PRO A 198 36.21 -0.98 5.43
N GLU A 199 37.01 -1.85 4.80
CA GLU A 199 37.79 -1.49 3.61
C GLU A 199 36.91 -1.20 2.39
N ILE A 200 35.84 -1.96 2.19
CA ILE A 200 34.87 -1.72 1.10
C ILE A 200 34.12 -0.42 1.37
N ILE A 201 33.67 -0.19 2.61
CA ILE A 201 33.00 1.05 3.00
C ILE A 201 33.91 2.24 2.70
N GLN A 202 35.17 2.22 3.16
CA GLN A 202 36.11 3.31 2.95
C GLN A 202 36.44 3.55 1.46
N LYS A 203 36.55 2.48 0.66
CA LYS A 203 36.83 2.57 -0.77
C LYS A 203 35.69 3.24 -1.54
N TYR A 204 34.44 2.94 -1.20
CA TYR A 204 33.28 3.40 -1.98
C TYR A 204 32.53 4.59 -1.34
N SER A 205 32.75 4.92 -0.05
CA SER A 205 32.10 6.05 0.63
C SER A 205 32.47 7.41 0.04
N ASN A 206 33.69 7.52 -0.52
CA ASN A 206 34.23 8.77 -1.06
C ASN A 206 33.97 8.94 -2.56
N ILE A 207 33.42 7.91 -3.22
CA ILE A 207 33.11 7.97 -4.64
C ILE A 207 31.75 8.64 -4.80
N ARG A 208 31.75 9.90 -5.24
CA ARG A 208 30.50 10.57 -5.62
C ARG A 208 29.87 9.77 -6.77
N PRO A 209 28.56 9.45 -6.71
CA PRO A 209 27.89 8.79 -7.81
C PRO A 209 28.03 9.62 -9.08
N THR A 210 28.71 9.10 -10.09
CA THR A 210 28.83 9.76 -11.38
C THR A 210 27.47 9.66 -12.07
N THR A 211 26.67 10.72 -12.03
CA THR A 211 25.57 10.89 -12.99
C THR A 211 26.21 11.01 -14.36
N GLN A 212 26.08 9.98 -15.19
CA GLN A 212 26.35 10.10 -16.63
C GLN A 212 25.35 11.11 -17.21
N GLU A 213 25.69 12.38 -17.22
CA GLU A 213 25.23 13.26 -18.30
C GLU A 213 25.95 12.80 -19.56
N ASN A 214 25.19 12.19 -20.45
CA ASN A 214 25.64 11.86 -21.80
C ASN A 214 26.23 13.11 -22.45
N GLY A 215 27.42 12.96 -23.00
CA GLY A 215 28.21 14.03 -23.57
C GLY A 215 27.56 14.70 -24.78
N SER A 216 27.89 15.98 -24.92
CA SER A 216 28.01 16.66 -26.20
C SER A 216 28.87 17.90 -25.99
N ALA A 217 30.15 17.70 -25.65
CA ALA A 217 31.17 18.69 -25.96
C ALA A 217 31.75 18.30 -27.34
N THR A 218 31.07 18.75 -28.38
CA THR A 218 31.60 18.79 -29.73
C THR A 218 32.69 19.86 -29.72
N ASN A 219 33.95 19.42 -29.81
CA ASN A 219 35.08 20.28 -30.16
C ASN A 219 35.07 20.57 -31.66
N GLU A 220 35.85 21.61 -32.00
CA GLU A 220 36.34 22.03 -33.33
C GLU A 220 35.43 23.07 -34.01
N SER A 221 35.76 24.36 -33.87
CA SER A 221 36.78 25.16 -34.63
C SER A 221 36.21 25.70 -35.94
#